data_AF-A0A5N7DRR7-F1
#
_entry.id   AF-A0A5N7DRR7-F1
#
_cell.length_a   1.000
_cell.length_b   1.000
_cell.length_c   1.000
_cell.angle_alpha   90.00
_cell.angle_beta   90.00
_cell.angle_gamma   90.00
#
_symmetry.space_group_name_H-M   'P 1'
#
loop_
_entity.id
_entity.type
_entity.pdbx_description
1 polymer ?
#
loop_
_entity_poly.entity_id
_entity_poly.type
_entity_poly.pdbx_seq_one_letter_code
_entity_poly.pdbx_strand_id
1 'polypeptide(L)'
;MHTPDYVEPAQGISYFTPAQNPPAGTAANPQTNGQKVPKLFQPFTVRGVTFQNRLGLAPLCQYSAEDGHMTDWHVAHLGGIAQRGPGLMMIEATAVQPEGRITPQDVGLWKDSHIAPMKRVIEFVHSQGQKIGVQVAHAGRKASTVPPWMAGAVVASEQVGGWPENVKGPSDIPFADSYPKPKAMTKADIEEFKNAWVAACKRAIAAGADFIEIHNAHGYLLSSFLSPASNNRSDEYGGSFENRIRLPLEIAQLTRDAVGPDVPVFLRVSASDWLEEVLPEQSFNVNETTKFAQALVAQGAVDLIDISSGGVHAAQKVKSGPGFQVPFAVAVKKAVGDKMLVSAVGAITNGKQANQLLEEEGIDVALVGRGFQKDPGLAWTFAQHLNTEISMANQIRWGFTRRGGTPYIDPSVYKPSIFD
;
A
#
# COMPACT_ATOMS: atom_id res chain seq x y z
N MET A 1 6.38 42.99 -3.84
CA MET A 1 5.32 42.23 -3.15
C MET A 1 5.78 42.05 -1.72
N HIS A 2 4.98 42.48 -0.73
CA HIS A 2 5.24 42.18 0.68
C HIS A 2 5.23 40.66 0.85
N THR A 3 6.37 40.06 1.15
CA THR A 3 6.40 38.74 1.79
C THR A 3 5.67 38.89 3.12
N PRO A 4 4.64 38.07 3.42
CA PRO A 4 3.97 38.13 4.70
C PRO A 4 4.98 37.89 5.83
N ASP A 5 4.94 38.72 6.88
CA ASP A 5 5.78 38.55 8.09
C ASP A 5 5.26 37.45 9.03
N TYR A 6 4.33 36.59 8.57
CA TYR A 6 3.73 35.53 9.36
C TYR A 6 3.82 34.17 8.65
N VAL A 7 3.96 33.10 9.44
CA VAL A 7 3.99 31.72 8.95
C VAL A 7 2.57 31.15 9.05
N GLU A 8 1.97 30.84 7.90
CA GLU A 8 0.64 30.21 7.86
C GLU A 8 0.67 28.83 8.54
N PRO A 9 -0.19 28.56 9.53
CA PRO A 9 -0.29 27.24 10.14
C PRO A 9 -1.02 26.25 9.21
N ALA A 10 -0.64 24.97 9.28
CA ALA A 10 -1.37 23.90 8.59
C ALA A 10 -2.81 23.82 9.09
N GLN A 11 -3.76 23.72 8.16
CA GLN A 11 -5.18 23.67 8.48
C GLN A 11 -5.60 22.30 9.03
N GLY A 12 -6.52 22.29 10.00
CA GLY A 12 -7.10 21.06 10.55
C GLY A 12 -6.16 20.26 11.46
N ILE A 13 -5.04 20.83 11.89
CA ILE A 13 -4.04 20.18 12.75
C ILE A 13 -4.15 20.72 14.18
N SER A 14 -4.08 19.83 15.17
CA SER A 14 -4.19 20.12 16.61
C SER A 14 -2.98 20.83 17.23
N TYR A 15 -1.88 20.95 16.47
CA TYR A 15 -0.65 21.61 16.87
C TYR A 15 -0.10 22.50 15.75
N PHE A 16 0.76 23.46 16.13
CA PHE A 16 1.39 24.33 15.14
C PHE A 16 2.41 23.57 14.29
N THR A 17 2.26 23.68 12.97
CA THR A 17 3.32 23.45 11.99
C THR A 17 3.07 24.37 10.80
N PRO A 18 4.11 24.86 10.10
CA PRO A 18 3.96 25.62 8.86
C PRO A 18 3.15 24.84 7.81
N ALA A 19 2.19 25.50 7.17
CA ALA A 19 1.49 24.98 6.00
C ALA A 19 2.48 24.71 4.86
N GLN A 20 2.37 23.54 4.23
CA GLN A 20 3.20 23.16 3.09
C GLN A 20 2.43 23.45 1.80
N ASN A 21 2.70 24.62 1.20
CA ASN A 21 2.04 25.04 -0.04
C ASN A 21 3.07 25.51 -1.08
N PRO A 22 3.25 24.76 -2.19
CA PRO A 22 2.70 23.42 -2.44
C PRO A 22 3.30 22.36 -1.48
N PRO A 23 2.65 21.19 -1.29
CA PRO A 23 3.20 20.11 -0.46
C PRO A 23 4.50 19.58 -1.08
N ALA A 24 5.38 19.00 -0.25
CA ALA A 24 6.64 18.42 -0.70
C ALA A 24 6.41 17.39 -1.83
N GLY A 25 7.34 17.34 -2.80
CA GLY A 25 7.27 16.44 -3.95
C GLY A 25 6.40 16.94 -5.11
N THR A 26 5.86 18.16 -5.01
CA THR A 26 5.15 18.81 -6.14
C THR A 26 6.17 19.39 -7.11
N ALA A 27 6.10 19.03 -8.39
CA ALA A 27 6.99 19.60 -9.39
C ALA A 27 6.69 21.09 -9.66
N ALA A 28 7.73 21.87 -9.94
CA ALA A 28 7.57 23.20 -10.52
C ALA A 28 6.88 23.10 -11.89
N ASN A 29 5.99 24.02 -12.23
CA ASN A 29 5.41 24.08 -13.56
C ASN A 29 5.17 25.56 -13.94
N PRO A 30 5.92 26.12 -14.90
CA PRO A 30 6.98 25.48 -15.69
C PRO A 30 8.25 25.15 -14.88
N GLN A 31 9.06 24.20 -15.36
CA GLN A 31 10.41 23.92 -14.85
C GLN A 31 11.40 24.99 -15.37
N THR A 32 12.37 25.41 -14.56
CA THR A 32 13.34 26.45 -14.97
C THR A 32 14.23 26.01 -16.14
N ASN A 33 14.51 24.71 -16.26
CA ASN A 33 15.30 24.12 -17.33
C ASN A 33 14.54 23.98 -18.68
N GLY A 34 13.27 24.40 -18.72
CA GLY A 34 12.41 24.32 -19.92
C GLY A 34 11.88 22.93 -20.27
N GLN A 35 12.19 21.89 -19.48
CA GLN A 35 11.67 20.54 -19.69
C GLN A 35 10.21 20.43 -19.22
N LYS A 36 9.46 19.51 -19.82
CA LYS A 36 8.13 19.15 -19.32
C LYS A 36 8.27 18.40 -18.00
N VAL A 37 7.31 18.58 -17.09
CA VAL A 37 7.24 17.79 -15.85
C VAL A 37 7.08 16.31 -16.21
N PRO A 38 7.98 15.41 -15.78
CA PRO A 38 7.84 13.99 -16.04
C PRO A 38 6.53 13.45 -15.47
N LYS A 39 5.87 12.49 -16.13
CA LYS A 39 4.60 11.93 -15.66
C LYS A 39 4.65 11.43 -14.23
N LEU A 40 5.79 10.90 -13.77
CA LEU A 40 6.00 10.52 -12.37
C LEU A 40 5.69 11.63 -11.37
N PHE A 41 5.98 12.90 -11.71
CA PHE A 41 5.74 14.08 -10.86
C PHE A 41 4.53 14.91 -11.28
N GLN A 42 3.68 14.38 -12.16
CA GLN A 42 2.40 15.00 -12.47
C GLN A 42 1.33 14.55 -11.47
N PRO A 43 0.42 15.44 -11.04
CA PRO A 43 -0.66 15.07 -10.14
C PRO A 43 -1.65 14.12 -10.81
N PHE A 44 -2.37 13.35 -10.00
CA PHE A 44 -3.52 12.57 -10.44
C PHE A 44 -4.61 12.64 -9.39
N THR A 45 -5.87 12.54 -9.84
CA THR A 45 -7.03 12.61 -8.96
C THR A 45 -7.81 11.31 -9.05
N VAL A 46 -8.16 10.76 -7.89
CA VAL A 46 -9.08 9.64 -7.77
C VAL A 46 -10.24 10.10 -6.92
N ARG A 47 -11.44 10.12 -7.50
CA ARG A 47 -12.64 10.66 -6.84
C ARG A 47 -12.37 12.08 -6.32
N GLY A 48 -12.55 12.31 -5.02
CA GLY A 48 -12.32 13.61 -4.37
C GLY A 48 -10.88 13.87 -3.93
N VAL A 49 -9.93 12.95 -4.16
CA VAL A 49 -8.56 13.04 -3.62
C VAL A 49 -7.56 13.26 -4.75
N THR A 50 -6.85 14.40 -4.68
CA THR A 50 -5.72 14.70 -5.57
C THR A 50 -4.41 14.37 -4.88
N PHE A 51 -3.60 13.55 -5.54
CA PHE A 51 -2.23 13.23 -5.16
C PHE A 51 -1.28 14.08 -6.01
N GLN A 52 -0.27 14.70 -5.39
CA GLN A 52 0.58 15.69 -6.06
C GLN A 52 1.59 15.09 -7.04
N ASN A 53 1.84 13.79 -6.95
CA ASN A 53 2.64 13.02 -7.90
C ASN A 53 2.22 11.54 -7.91
N ARG A 54 2.82 10.73 -8.80
CA ARG A 54 2.47 9.31 -9.02
C ARG A 54 3.48 8.33 -8.38
N LEU A 55 4.34 8.81 -7.49
CA LEU A 55 5.27 7.99 -6.71
C LEU A 55 4.69 7.72 -5.32
N GLY A 56 4.43 6.46 -5.01
CA GLY A 56 3.83 6.07 -3.74
C GLY A 56 4.71 5.21 -2.84
N LEU A 57 4.52 5.35 -1.53
CA LEU A 57 5.01 4.40 -0.54
C LEU A 57 4.07 3.18 -0.49
N ALA A 58 4.61 1.99 -0.77
CA ALA A 58 3.91 0.73 -0.60
C ALA A 58 3.72 0.38 0.88
N PRO A 59 2.69 -0.40 1.27
CA PRO A 59 2.52 -0.86 2.64
C PRO A 59 3.65 -1.83 3.04
N LEU A 60 4.23 -1.59 4.22
CA LEU A 60 5.42 -2.29 4.71
C LEU A 60 5.26 -2.57 6.21
N CYS A 61 4.98 -3.81 6.59
CA CYS A 61 4.85 -4.18 8.00
C CYS A 61 6.10 -3.80 8.80
N GLN A 62 5.88 -3.10 9.91
CA GLN A 62 6.91 -2.64 10.84
C GLN A 62 7.01 -3.51 12.09
N TYR A 63 5.98 -4.33 12.37
CA TYR A 63 5.93 -5.24 13.52
C TYR A 63 6.29 -4.52 14.84
N SER A 64 5.75 -3.31 15.02
CA SER A 64 6.11 -2.37 16.09
C SER A 64 4.89 -1.81 16.83
N ALA A 65 3.73 -2.47 16.71
CA ALA A 65 2.51 -2.15 17.44
C ALA A 65 2.40 -2.95 18.74
N GLU A 66 1.59 -2.44 19.67
CA GLU A 66 1.26 -3.12 20.93
C GLU A 66 -0.25 -3.36 21.00
N ASP A 67 -0.69 -4.62 21.06
CA ASP A 67 -2.11 -4.99 20.93
C ASP A 67 -2.81 -4.27 19.75
N GLY A 68 -2.13 -4.13 18.61
CA GLY A 68 -2.66 -3.42 17.45
C GLY A 68 -2.57 -1.89 17.50
N HIS A 69 -2.20 -1.29 18.62
CA HIS A 69 -2.06 0.17 18.73
C HIS A 69 -0.73 0.62 18.12
N MET A 70 -0.80 1.59 17.20
CA MET A 70 0.40 2.22 16.64
C MET A 70 1.17 2.96 17.74
N THR A 71 2.48 2.78 17.75
CA THR A 71 3.42 3.42 18.69
C THR A 71 4.15 4.61 18.04
N ASP A 72 4.99 5.30 18.81
CA ASP A 72 5.88 6.37 18.32
C ASP A 72 6.79 5.94 17.16
N TRP A 73 7.08 4.63 17.04
CA TRP A 73 7.79 4.09 15.88
C TRP A 73 7.13 4.50 14.57
N HIS A 74 5.80 4.40 14.49
CA HIS A 74 5.07 4.70 13.26
C HIS A 74 5.03 6.20 12.97
N VAL A 75 4.99 7.04 14.01
CA VAL A 75 5.12 8.50 13.87
C VAL A 75 6.49 8.84 13.29
N ALA A 76 7.56 8.26 13.82
CA ALA A 76 8.92 8.48 13.33
C ALA A 76 9.11 7.96 11.89
N HIS A 77 8.67 6.73 11.62
CA HIS A 77 8.81 6.07 10.32
C HIS A 77 8.03 6.81 9.22
N LEU A 78 6.70 6.90 9.37
CA LEU A 78 5.87 7.54 8.34
C LEU A 78 6.07 9.05 8.33
N GLY A 79 6.33 9.68 9.47
CA GLY A 79 6.63 11.11 9.54
C GLY A 79 7.92 11.49 8.82
N GLY A 80 8.96 10.65 8.89
CA GLY A 80 10.21 10.86 8.16
C GLY A 80 10.01 10.86 6.64
N ILE A 81 9.12 10.00 6.14
CA ILE A 81 8.77 9.88 4.71
C ILE A 81 7.83 11.00 4.27
N ALA A 82 6.80 11.34 5.07
CA ALA A 82 5.80 12.35 4.72
C ALA A 82 6.42 13.74 4.46
N GLN A 83 7.48 14.08 5.19
CA GLN A 83 8.20 15.35 4.99
C GLN A 83 8.93 15.44 3.65
N ARG A 84 9.01 14.35 2.88
CA ARG A 84 9.85 14.20 1.68
C ARG A 84 9.07 14.00 0.38
N GLY A 85 7.74 14.00 0.43
CA GLY A 85 6.90 14.23 -0.74
C GLY A 85 6.51 13.06 -1.65
N PRO A 86 6.35 11.81 -1.18
CA PRO A 86 5.62 10.83 -1.98
C PRO A 86 4.18 11.31 -2.23
N GLY A 87 3.65 11.07 -3.43
CA GLY A 87 2.30 11.48 -3.82
C GLY A 87 1.21 10.76 -3.04
N LEU A 88 1.46 9.50 -2.67
CA LEU A 88 0.59 8.71 -1.80
C LEU A 88 1.41 7.89 -0.80
N MET A 89 0.84 7.67 0.38
CA MET A 89 1.43 6.85 1.43
C MET A 89 0.45 5.82 1.95
N MET A 90 0.95 4.69 2.42
CA MET A 90 0.10 3.65 3.00
C MET A 90 0.64 3.21 4.36
N ILE A 91 -0.26 3.20 5.34
CA ILE A 91 -0.07 2.44 6.58
C ILE A 91 -0.03 0.95 6.21
N GLU A 92 0.83 0.21 6.91
CA GLU A 92 1.04 -1.23 6.71
C GLU A 92 -0.24 -2.08 6.85
N ALA A 93 -0.14 -3.35 6.47
CA ALA A 93 -1.22 -4.31 6.61
C ALA A 93 -1.81 -4.27 8.03
N THR A 94 -3.04 -3.79 8.13
CA THR A 94 -3.71 -3.48 9.39
C THR A 94 -4.84 -4.47 9.62
N ALA A 95 -4.72 -5.28 10.67
CA ALA A 95 -5.60 -6.41 10.90
C ALA A 95 -7.02 -6.00 11.32
N VAL A 96 -8.03 -6.62 10.70
CA VAL A 96 -9.46 -6.41 11.03
C VAL A 96 -9.94 -7.19 12.25
N GLN A 97 -9.20 -8.25 12.62
CA GLN A 97 -9.46 -9.13 13.75
C GLN A 97 -8.14 -9.42 14.48
N PRO A 98 -8.14 -9.69 15.80
CA PRO A 98 -6.92 -10.03 16.54
C PRO A 98 -6.16 -11.21 15.92
N GLU A 99 -6.85 -12.26 15.50
CA GLU A 99 -6.28 -13.46 14.88
C GLU A 99 -5.87 -13.25 13.42
N GLY A 100 -6.30 -12.13 12.83
CA GLY A 100 -5.97 -11.73 11.46
C GLY A 100 -4.62 -11.05 11.30
N ARG A 101 -3.87 -10.86 12.38
CA ARG A 101 -2.50 -10.33 12.32
C ARG A 101 -1.51 -11.35 11.76
N ILE A 102 -0.42 -10.87 11.17
CA ILE A 102 0.73 -11.72 10.79
C ILE A 102 1.48 -12.07 12.08
N THR A 103 1.92 -11.05 12.83
CA THR A 103 2.62 -11.21 14.10
C THR A 103 1.87 -10.55 15.26
N PRO A 104 2.19 -10.87 16.53
CA PRO A 104 1.55 -10.19 17.67
C PRO A 104 1.78 -8.68 17.69
N GLN A 105 2.83 -8.18 17.03
CA GLN A 105 3.22 -6.76 16.95
C GLN A 105 2.68 -6.02 15.71
N ASP A 106 1.72 -6.62 14.99
CA ASP A 106 1.08 -5.97 13.83
C ASP A 106 0.06 -4.91 14.26
N VAL A 107 -0.10 -3.89 13.42
CA VAL A 107 -1.13 -2.84 13.57
C VAL A 107 -2.53 -3.45 13.41
N GLY A 108 -3.49 -2.90 14.16
CA GLY A 108 -4.87 -3.38 14.18
C GLY A 108 -5.91 -2.30 14.04
N LEU A 109 -7.12 -2.67 13.62
CA LEU A 109 -8.33 -1.83 13.65
C LEU A 109 -9.58 -2.60 14.11
N TRP A 110 -9.42 -3.60 14.98
CA TRP A 110 -10.53 -4.38 15.53
C TRP A 110 -11.21 -3.75 16.77
N LYS A 111 -10.56 -2.76 17.43
CA LYS A 111 -11.08 -2.02 18.60
C LYS A 111 -11.13 -0.51 18.33
N ASP A 112 -12.04 0.20 18.99
CA ASP A 112 -12.14 1.66 18.88
C ASP A 112 -10.91 2.38 19.49
N SER A 113 -10.25 1.78 20.48
CA SER A 113 -9.03 2.32 21.08
C SER A 113 -7.86 2.43 20.09
N HIS A 114 -7.90 1.72 18.95
CA HIS A 114 -6.89 1.80 17.91
C HIS A 114 -6.99 3.08 17.08
N ILE A 115 -8.15 3.77 17.11
CA ILE A 115 -8.39 4.97 16.30
C ILE A 115 -7.45 6.10 16.73
N ALA A 116 -7.34 6.37 18.03
CA ALA A 116 -6.60 7.55 18.51
C ALA A 116 -5.09 7.50 18.18
N PRO A 117 -4.37 6.37 18.42
CA PRO A 117 -2.97 6.26 18.01
C PRO A 117 -2.77 6.34 16.50
N MET A 118 -3.66 5.74 15.69
CA MET A 118 -3.59 5.86 14.24
C MET A 118 -3.84 7.29 13.76
N LYS A 119 -4.84 7.96 14.34
CA LYS A 119 -5.16 9.36 14.04
C LYS A 119 -3.96 10.28 14.28
N ARG A 120 -3.20 10.07 15.36
CA ARG A 120 -1.97 10.84 15.62
C ARG A 120 -0.94 10.71 14.50
N VAL A 121 -0.79 9.52 13.93
CA VAL A 121 0.13 9.29 12.80
C VAL A 121 -0.39 9.96 11.53
N ILE A 122 -1.69 9.79 11.22
CA ILE A 122 -2.34 10.40 10.06
C ILE A 122 -2.30 11.93 10.14
N GLU A 123 -2.58 12.50 11.30
CA GLU A 123 -2.52 13.93 11.55
C GLU A 123 -1.12 14.49 11.29
N PHE A 124 -0.05 13.76 11.66
CA PHE A 124 1.31 14.17 11.29
C PHE A 124 1.49 14.22 9.78
N VAL A 125 1.03 13.20 9.05
CA VAL A 125 1.16 13.14 7.59
C VAL A 125 0.36 14.28 6.92
N HIS A 126 -0.86 14.53 7.37
CA HIS A 126 -1.69 15.66 6.91
C HIS A 126 -1.07 17.01 7.23
N SER A 127 -0.38 17.13 8.36
CA SER A 127 0.35 18.35 8.74
C SER A 127 1.47 18.72 7.74
N GLN A 128 1.93 17.75 6.93
CA GLN A 128 2.90 17.93 5.86
C GLN A 128 2.25 18.09 4.47
N GLY A 129 0.92 18.20 4.41
CA GLY A 129 0.14 18.32 3.18
C GLY A 129 0.11 17.04 2.34
N GLN A 130 0.45 15.89 2.93
CA GLN A 130 0.51 14.59 2.24
C GLN A 130 -0.78 13.79 2.40
N LYS A 131 -0.94 12.75 1.57
CA LYS A 131 -2.09 11.84 1.57
C LYS A 131 -1.71 10.45 2.02
N ILE A 132 -2.52 9.87 2.91
CA ILE A 132 -2.26 8.55 3.48
C ILE A 132 -3.51 7.69 3.57
N GLY A 133 -3.36 6.43 3.16
CA GLY A 133 -4.39 5.41 3.29
C GLY A 133 -3.98 4.29 4.24
N VAL A 134 -4.91 3.38 4.48
CA VAL A 134 -4.69 2.17 5.29
C VAL A 134 -4.85 0.94 4.43
N GLN A 135 -3.85 0.06 4.41
CA GLN A 135 -4.04 -1.27 3.85
C GLN A 135 -4.75 -2.15 4.89
N VAL A 136 -6.04 -2.42 4.68
CA VAL A 136 -6.84 -3.28 5.55
C VAL A 136 -6.59 -4.74 5.19
N ALA A 137 -6.35 -5.60 6.20
CA ALA A 137 -5.82 -6.94 5.97
C ALA A 137 -6.35 -8.00 6.96
N HIS A 138 -6.16 -9.26 6.56
CA HIS A 138 -6.25 -10.43 7.41
C HIS A 138 -5.27 -11.50 6.90
N ALA A 139 -4.33 -11.95 7.74
CA ALA A 139 -3.22 -12.81 7.35
C ALA A 139 -3.64 -14.26 7.04
N GLY A 140 -4.81 -14.68 7.50
CA GLY A 140 -5.38 -16.00 7.18
C GLY A 140 -4.44 -17.12 7.60
N ARG A 141 -4.21 -18.10 6.74
CA ARG A 141 -3.36 -19.28 7.04
C ARG A 141 -1.86 -18.98 7.29
N LYS A 142 -1.45 -17.72 7.16
CA LYS A 142 -0.10 -17.23 7.43
C LYS A 142 -0.04 -16.34 8.69
N ALA A 143 -1.12 -16.31 9.47
CA ALA A 143 -1.18 -15.62 10.76
C ALA A 143 -0.37 -16.35 11.83
N SER A 144 -0.18 -15.67 12.97
CA SER A 144 0.50 -16.20 14.16
C SER A 144 1.95 -16.60 13.90
N THR A 145 2.72 -15.72 13.26
CA THR A 145 4.17 -15.86 13.07
C THR A 145 4.96 -14.88 13.93
N VAL A 146 6.26 -15.09 14.09
CA VAL A 146 7.17 -14.12 14.72
C VAL A 146 7.68 -13.07 13.73
N PRO A 147 8.12 -11.88 14.18
CA PRO A 147 8.75 -10.88 13.32
C PRO A 147 9.98 -11.40 12.56
N PRO A 148 10.27 -10.89 11.35
CA PRO A 148 11.24 -11.49 10.43
C PRO A 148 12.70 -11.43 10.88
N TRP A 149 13.04 -10.62 11.88
CA TRP A 149 14.40 -10.55 12.45
C TRP A 149 14.64 -11.56 13.59
N MET A 150 13.60 -12.24 14.07
CA MET A 150 13.74 -13.23 15.13
C MET A 150 14.33 -14.52 14.54
N ALA A 151 15.53 -14.89 15.00
CA ALA A 151 16.12 -16.19 14.70
C ALA A 151 15.37 -17.27 15.50
N GLY A 152 14.71 -18.23 14.82
CA GLY A 152 14.01 -19.32 15.48
C GLY A 152 12.80 -19.87 14.73
N ALA A 153 11.80 -20.32 15.49
CA ALA A 153 10.55 -20.89 14.97
C ALA A 153 9.73 -19.83 14.22
N VAL A 154 9.10 -20.23 13.10
CA VAL A 154 8.22 -19.35 12.31
C VAL A 154 6.96 -18.99 13.09
N VAL A 155 6.42 -19.93 13.87
CA VAL A 155 5.17 -19.78 14.61
C VAL A 155 5.37 -18.98 15.90
N ALA A 156 4.54 -17.95 16.10
CA ALA A 156 4.36 -17.34 17.40
C ALA A 156 3.49 -18.28 18.26
N SER A 157 4.04 -18.82 19.34
CA SER A 157 3.28 -19.59 20.34
C SER A 157 2.50 -18.67 21.27
N GLU A 158 1.55 -19.22 22.03
CA GLU A 158 0.79 -18.46 23.04
C GLU A 158 1.71 -17.76 24.06
N GLN A 159 2.86 -18.38 24.40
CA GLN A 159 3.84 -17.81 25.33
C GLN A 159 4.43 -16.47 24.86
N VAL A 160 4.49 -16.26 23.54
CA VAL A 160 4.96 -15.00 22.93
C VAL A 160 3.81 -14.17 22.34
N GLY A 161 2.57 -14.47 22.75
CA GLY A 161 1.37 -13.73 22.34
C GLY A 161 0.77 -14.17 21.01
N GLY A 162 1.17 -15.32 20.47
CA GLY A 162 0.57 -15.94 19.28
C GLY A 162 -0.75 -16.68 19.57
N TRP A 163 -1.37 -17.18 18.50
CA TRP A 163 -2.67 -17.85 18.49
C TRP A 163 -2.71 -19.00 17.46
N PRO A 164 -1.77 -19.97 17.51
CA PRO A 164 -1.63 -20.99 16.47
C PRO A 164 -2.90 -21.82 16.27
N GLU A 165 -3.66 -22.07 17.34
CA GLU A 165 -4.91 -22.83 17.30
C GLU A 165 -6.11 -22.04 16.77
N ASN A 166 -5.98 -20.72 16.51
CA ASN A 166 -7.06 -19.89 15.96
C ASN A 166 -6.73 -19.28 14.59
N VAL A 167 -5.72 -19.81 13.90
CA VAL A 167 -5.43 -19.44 12.51
C VAL A 167 -6.57 -19.96 11.62
N LYS A 168 -7.09 -19.10 10.73
CA LYS A 168 -8.22 -19.42 9.83
C LYS A 168 -7.82 -19.31 8.36
N GLY A 169 -8.43 -20.13 7.50
CA GLY A 169 -8.24 -20.07 6.05
C GLY A 169 -9.45 -20.62 5.30
N PRO A 170 -9.46 -20.57 3.95
CA PRO A 170 -10.54 -21.17 3.16
C PRO A 170 -10.64 -22.69 3.38
N SER A 171 -9.51 -23.35 3.61
CA SER A 171 -9.38 -24.80 3.82
C SER A 171 -8.42 -25.09 4.98
N ASP A 172 -8.34 -26.34 5.42
CA ASP A 172 -7.44 -26.78 6.50
C ASP A 172 -6.01 -27.10 6.03
N ILE A 173 -5.56 -26.40 4.97
CA ILE A 173 -4.26 -26.61 4.31
C ILE A 173 -3.25 -25.57 4.82
N PRO A 174 -2.20 -25.97 5.58
CA PRO A 174 -1.17 -25.04 6.03
C PRO A 174 -0.37 -24.46 4.85
N PHE A 175 0.23 -23.27 5.05
CA PHE A 175 1.09 -22.67 4.02
C PHE A 175 2.37 -23.49 3.77
N ALA A 176 2.94 -24.05 4.84
CA ALA A 176 4.06 -24.99 4.84
C ALA A 176 4.02 -25.81 6.16
N ASP A 177 4.76 -26.91 6.23
CA ASP A 177 4.78 -27.80 7.42
C ASP A 177 5.20 -27.08 8.71
N SER A 178 5.94 -25.97 8.60
CA SER A 178 6.38 -25.14 9.72
C SER A 178 5.36 -24.09 10.17
N TYR A 179 4.18 -24.02 9.56
CA TYR A 179 3.12 -23.06 9.88
C TYR A 179 1.98 -23.74 10.66
N PRO A 180 1.15 -22.98 11.39
CA PRO A 180 -0.01 -23.53 12.06
C PRO A 180 -0.98 -24.16 11.03
N LYS A 181 -1.64 -25.25 11.42
CA LYS A 181 -2.73 -25.81 10.62
C LYS A 181 -3.95 -24.89 10.73
N PRO A 182 -4.42 -24.26 9.64
CA PRO A 182 -5.57 -23.37 9.72
C PRO A 182 -6.86 -24.16 9.95
N LYS A 183 -7.80 -23.55 10.65
CA LYS A 183 -9.21 -23.97 10.66
C LYS A 183 -9.87 -23.49 9.36
N ALA A 184 -10.54 -24.40 8.65
CA ALA A 184 -11.36 -24.03 7.51
C ALA A 184 -12.53 -23.16 7.98
N MET A 185 -12.66 -21.95 7.42
CA MET A 185 -13.72 -21.02 7.79
C MET A 185 -15.09 -21.60 7.47
N THR A 186 -16.00 -21.54 8.45
CA THR A 186 -17.42 -21.77 8.23
C THR A 186 -18.07 -20.56 7.54
N LYS A 187 -19.31 -20.69 7.09
CA LYS A 187 -20.08 -19.52 6.59
C LYS A 187 -20.24 -18.45 7.68
N ALA A 188 -20.40 -18.87 8.94
CA ALA A 188 -20.48 -17.94 10.06
C ALA A 188 -19.15 -17.18 10.27
N ASP A 189 -18.00 -17.86 10.15
CA ASP A 189 -16.70 -17.20 10.21
C ASP A 189 -16.52 -16.18 9.08
N ILE A 190 -17.01 -16.49 7.88
CA ILE A 190 -16.95 -15.58 6.73
C ILE A 190 -17.80 -14.33 6.99
N GLU A 191 -19.01 -14.47 7.54
CA GLU A 191 -19.86 -13.33 7.90
C GLU A 191 -19.29 -12.51 9.06
N GLU A 192 -18.70 -13.15 10.07
CA GLU A 192 -17.97 -12.44 11.14
C GLU A 192 -16.81 -11.62 10.58
N PHE A 193 -16.01 -12.21 9.70
CA PHE A 193 -14.92 -11.54 9.01
C PHE A 193 -15.40 -10.33 8.19
N LYS A 194 -16.50 -10.47 7.42
CA LYS A 194 -17.11 -9.36 6.68
C LYS A 194 -17.53 -8.21 7.61
N ASN A 195 -18.17 -8.52 8.74
CA ASN A 195 -18.57 -7.51 9.73
C ASN A 195 -17.36 -6.81 10.35
N ALA A 196 -16.32 -7.56 10.71
CA ALA A 196 -15.08 -7.01 11.24
C ALA A 196 -14.37 -6.11 10.21
N TRP A 197 -14.39 -6.50 8.94
CA TRP A 197 -13.87 -5.71 7.83
C TRP A 197 -14.55 -4.35 7.72
N VAL A 198 -15.88 -4.33 7.66
CA VAL A 198 -16.67 -3.09 7.61
C VAL A 198 -16.37 -2.19 8.81
N ALA A 199 -16.29 -2.77 10.02
CA ALA A 199 -15.95 -2.02 11.22
C ALA A 199 -14.54 -1.39 11.13
N ALA A 200 -13.55 -2.15 10.66
CA ALA A 200 -12.18 -1.65 10.48
C ALA A 200 -12.11 -0.53 9.44
N CYS A 201 -12.80 -0.64 8.30
CA CYS A 201 -12.88 0.44 7.30
C CYS A 201 -13.45 1.72 7.92
N LYS A 202 -14.56 1.62 8.67
CA LYS A 202 -15.16 2.78 9.35
C LYS A 202 -14.20 3.42 10.36
N ARG A 203 -13.44 2.60 11.10
CA ARG A 203 -12.42 3.10 12.04
C ARG A 203 -11.25 3.77 11.34
N ALA A 204 -10.79 3.25 10.19
CA ALA A 204 -9.75 3.90 9.39
C ALA A 204 -10.19 5.29 8.91
N ILE A 205 -11.45 5.43 8.45
CA ILE A 205 -12.01 6.74 8.09
C ILE A 205 -12.14 7.65 9.31
N ALA A 206 -12.60 7.13 10.45
CA ALA A 206 -12.67 7.90 11.70
C ALA A 206 -11.29 8.37 12.20
N ALA A 207 -10.23 7.62 11.89
CA ALA A 207 -8.84 8.01 12.15
C ALA A 207 -8.31 9.07 11.15
N GLY A 208 -9.01 9.30 10.03
CA GLY A 208 -8.68 10.31 9.03
C GLY A 208 -8.02 9.76 7.75
N ALA A 209 -8.08 8.46 7.47
CA ALA A 209 -7.49 7.91 6.25
C ALA A 209 -8.12 8.55 5.00
N ASP A 210 -7.29 8.97 4.04
CA ASP A 210 -7.74 9.56 2.77
C ASP A 210 -8.27 8.51 1.79
N PHE A 211 -7.82 7.25 1.92
CA PHE A 211 -8.21 6.12 1.08
C PHE A 211 -8.00 4.78 1.81
N ILE A 212 -8.58 3.70 1.28
CA ILE A 212 -8.41 2.34 1.78
C ILE A 212 -7.81 1.46 0.69
N GLU A 213 -6.84 0.62 1.04
CA GLU A 213 -6.39 -0.48 0.18
C GLU A 213 -6.82 -1.84 0.77
N ILE A 214 -7.47 -2.67 -0.04
CA ILE A 214 -7.85 -4.03 0.32
C ILE A 214 -6.65 -4.95 0.09
N HIS A 215 -6.16 -5.62 1.14
CA HIS A 215 -5.10 -6.61 0.96
C HIS A 215 -5.64 -7.95 0.45
N ASN A 216 -5.60 -8.15 -0.88
CA ASN A 216 -5.99 -9.39 -1.56
C ASN A 216 -4.80 -10.08 -2.26
N ALA A 217 -3.64 -10.10 -1.60
CA ALA A 217 -2.38 -10.58 -2.18
C ALA A 217 -1.55 -11.40 -1.18
N HIS A 218 -0.39 -11.85 -1.63
CA HIS A 218 0.68 -12.46 -0.83
C HIS A 218 0.29 -13.72 -0.05
N GLY A 219 -0.77 -14.43 -0.46
CA GLY A 219 -1.21 -15.65 0.20
C GLY A 219 -1.89 -15.46 1.55
N TYR A 220 -2.19 -14.21 1.92
CA TYR A 220 -3.03 -13.93 3.09
C TYR A 220 -4.49 -14.29 2.81
N LEU A 221 -5.43 -13.94 3.70
CA LEU A 221 -6.76 -14.54 3.70
C LEU A 221 -7.46 -14.45 2.34
N LEU A 222 -7.71 -13.25 1.81
CA LEU A 222 -8.43 -13.09 0.55
C LEU A 222 -7.67 -13.70 -0.64
N SER A 223 -6.34 -13.53 -0.68
CA SER A 223 -5.49 -14.17 -1.70
C SER A 223 -5.55 -15.69 -1.65
N SER A 224 -5.69 -16.28 -0.47
CA SER A 224 -5.81 -17.72 -0.32
C SER A 224 -7.17 -18.25 -0.78
N PHE A 225 -8.23 -17.43 -0.78
CA PHE A 225 -9.50 -17.79 -1.42
C PHE A 225 -9.39 -17.80 -2.94
N LEU A 226 -8.57 -16.92 -3.54
CA LEU A 226 -8.34 -16.88 -4.98
C LEU A 226 -7.63 -18.12 -5.51
N SER A 227 -6.63 -18.64 -4.79
CA SER A 227 -5.77 -19.71 -5.31
C SER A 227 -6.34 -21.11 -5.07
N PRO A 228 -6.46 -21.97 -6.11
CA PRO A 228 -6.81 -23.37 -5.93
C PRO A 228 -5.79 -24.15 -5.07
N ALA A 229 -4.53 -23.70 -4.99
CA ALA A 229 -3.50 -24.31 -4.14
C ALA A 229 -3.77 -24.15 -2.62
N SER A 230 -4.72 -23.30 -2.23
CA SER A 230 -5.14 -23.09 -0.84
C SER A 230 -6.63 -23.27 -0.59
N ASN A 231 -7.44 -23.20 -1.63
CA ASN A 231 -8.90 -23.26 -1.55
C ASN A 231 -9.43 -24.52 -2.25
N ASN A 232 -9.67 -25.58 -1.46
CA ASN A 232 -10.30 -26.81 -1.92
C ASN A 232 -11.78 -26.92 -1.53
N ARG A 233 -12.41 -25.79 -1.16
CA ARG A 233 -13.83 -25.76 -0.77
C ARG A 233 -14.72 -26.22 -1.93
N SER A 234 -15.80 -26.89 -1.57
CA SER A 234 -16.85 -27.34 -2.50
C SER A 234 -18.16 -26.54 -2.40
N ASP A 235 -18.18 -25.50 -1.57
CA ASP A 235 -19.31 -24.59 -1.44
C ASP A 235 -19.19 -23.38 -2.40
N GLU A 236 -20.04 -22.37 -2.23
CA GLU A 236 -20.08 -21.19 -3.09
C GLU A 236 -18.81 -20.31 -3.05
N TYR A 237 -17.84 -20.62 -2.17
CA TYR A 237 -16.58 -19.88 -2.03
C TYR A 237 -15.35 -20.65 -2.56
N GLY A 238 -15.52 -21.82 -3.19
CA GLY A 238 -14.43 -22.56 -3.84
C GLY A 238 -14.82 -23.34 -5.09
N GLY A 239 -13.84 -24.06 -5.65
CA GLY A 239 -13.98 -24.76 -6.93
C GLY A 239 -13.82 -23.82 -8.12
N SER A 240 -14.94 -23.33 -8.68
CA SER A 240 -14.89 -22.50 -9.89
C SER A 240 -14.18 -21.16 -9.66
N PHE A 241 -13.75 -20.53 -10.75
CA PHE A 241 -13.17 -19.18 -10.71
C PHE A 241 -14.15 -18.17 -10.07
N GLU A 242 -15.43 -18.22 -10.47
CA GLU A 242 -16.48 -17.33 -9.96
C GLU A 242 -16.69 -17.47 -8.46
N ASN A 243 -16.60 -18.70 -7.93
CA ASN A 243 -16.71 -18.95 -6.50
C ASN A 243 -15.47 -18.47 -5.73
N ARG A 244 -14.26 -18.72 -6.25
CA ARG A 244 -13.00 -18.29 -5.62
C ARG A 244 -12.87 -16.77 -5.51
N ILE A 245 -13.37 -16.03 -6.51
CA ILE A 245 -13.35 -14.56 -6.48
C ILE A 245 -14.52 -13.95 -5.68
N ARG A 246 -15.51 -14.74 -5.26
CA ARG A 246 -16.74 -14.25 -4.61
C ARG A 246 -16.45 -13.41 -3.37
N LEU A 247 -15.71 -13.96 -2.41
CA LEU A 247 -15.40 -13.25 -1.17
C LEU A 247 -14.58 -11.96 -1.42
N PRO A 248 -13.51 -11.97 -2.25
CA PRO A 248 -12.83 -10.74 -2.65
C PRO A 248 -13.75 -9.67 -3.27
N LEU A 249 -14.71 -10.05 -4.13
CA LEU A 249 -15.68 -9.10 -4.70
C LEU A 249 -16.67 -8.58 -3.66
N GLU A 250 -17.15 -9.43 -2.75
CA GLU A 250 -18.01 -9.02 -1.65
C GLU A 250 -17.31 -8.01 -0.74
N ILE A 251 -16.03 -8.26 -0.40
CA ILE A 251 -15.22 -7.35 0.41
C ILE A 251 -14.95 -6.02 -0.31
N ALA A 252 -14.74 -6.05 -1.63
CA ALA A 252 -14.63 -4.81 -2.42
C ALA A 252 -15.90 -3.96 -2.32
N GLN A 253 -17.08 -4.56 -2.47
CA GLN A 253 -18.35 -3.85 -2.32
C GLN A 253 -18.56 -3.34 -0.89
N LEU A 254 -18.33 -4.19 0.11
CA LEU A 254 -18.48 -3.81 1.52
C LEU A 254 -17.53 -2.67 1.92
N THR A 255 -16.32 -2.65 1.35
CA THR A 255 -15.37 -1.54 1.56
C THR A 255 -15.93 -0.27 0.97
N ARG A 256 -16.38 -0.28 -0.29
CA ARG A 256 -17.03 0.87 -0.95
C ARG A 256 -18.20 1.40 -0.13
N ASP A 257 -19.11 0.52 0.27
CA ASP A 257 -20.31 0.89 1.02
C ASP A 257 -19.95 1.48 2.40
N ALA A 258 -18.89 0.98 3.03
CA ALA A 258 -18.44 1.45 4.34
C ALA A 258 -17.78 2.84 4.30
N VAL A 259 -17.05 3.17 3.23
CA VAL A 259 -16.28 4.43 3.13
C VAL A 259 -17.02 5.53 2.35
N GLY A 260 -18.06 5.17 1.59
CA GLY A 260 -18.85 6.10 0.80
C GLY A 260 -18.28 6.38 -0.59
N PRO A 261 -18.95 7.24 -1.38
CA PRO A 261 -18.65 7.41 -2.81
C PRO A 261 -17.42 8.30 -3.10
N ASP A 262 -16.95 9.10 -2.15
CA ASP A 262 -15.88 10.08 -2.41
C ASP A 262 -14.48 9.58 -2.01
N VAL A 263 -14.42 8.56 -1.15
CA VAL A 263 -13.16 7.97 -0.66
C VAL A 263 -12.62 6.97 -1.70
N PRO A 264 -11.37 7.08 -2.16
CA PRO A 264 -10.78 6.08 -3.03
C PRO A 264 -10.67 4.70 -2.36
N VAL A 265 -10.99 3.65 -3.12
CA VAL A 265 -10.80 2.25 -2.71
C VAL A 265 -9.85 1.59 -3.67
N PHE A 266 -8.72 1.14 -3.15
CA PHE A 266 -7.69 0.40 -3.88
C PHE A 266 -7.77 -1.08 -3.51
N LEU A 267 -7.26 -1.95 -4.37
CA LEU A 267 -7.15 -3.38 -4.10
C LEU A 267 -5.81 -3.90 -4.57
N ARG A 268 -5.06 -4.53 -3.67
CA ARG A 268 -3.80 -5.19 -4.02
C ARG A 268 -4.02 -6.66 -4.32
N VAL A 269 -3.47 -7.16 -5.43
CA VAL A 269 -3.58 -8.56 -5.85
C VAL A 269 -2.22 -9.19 -6.18
N SER A 270 -2.06 -10.48 -5.87
CA SER A 270 -0.97 -11.27 -6.44
C SER A 270 -1.38 -11.75 -7.84
N ALA A 271 -0.74 -11.21 -8.87
CA ALA A 271 -1.13 -11.50 -10.25
C ALA A 271 -0.77 -12.91 -10.75
N SER A 272 0.11 -13.60 -10.03
CA SER A 272 0.44 -15.00 -10.25
C SER A 272 0.92 -15.60 -8.93
N ASP A 273 0.59 -16.86 -8.70
CA ASP A 273 1.08 -17.66 -7.60
C ASP A 273 2.52 -18.15 -7.80
N TRP A 274 3.06 -18.01 -9.03
CA TRP A 274 4.32 -18.58 -9.48
C TRP A 274 4.39 -20.11 -9.35
N LEU A 275 3.26 -20.78 -9.59
CA LEU A 275 3.13 -22.23 -9.55
C LEU A 275 3.01 -22.86 -10.94
N GLU A 276 3.01 -22.08 -12.01
CA GLU A 276 2.83 -22.55 -13.39
C GLU A 276 3.88 -23.60 -13.82
N GLU A 277 5.08 -23.57 -13.23
CA GLU A 277 6.16 -24.53 -13.50
C GLU A 277 6.12 -25.79 -12.61
N VAL A 278 5.35 -25.78 -11.52
CA VAL A 278 5.38 -26.84 -10.49
C VAL A 278 4.01 -27.49 -10.22
N LEU A 279 2.94 -26.70 -10.19
CA LEU A 279 1.56 -27.08 -9.94
C LEU A 279 0.62 -26.27 -10.85
N PRO A 280 0.72 -26.41 -12.19
CA PRO A 280 0.03 -25.53 -13.15
C PRO A 280 -1.49 -25.48 -12.97
N GLU A 281 -2.13 -26.62 -12.72
CA GLU A 281 -3.58 -26.73 -12.52
C GLU A 281 -4.07 -26.09 -11.21
N GLN A 282 -3.16 -25.79 -10.28
CA GLN A 282 -3.48 -25.16 -8.99
C GLN A 282 -3.05 -23.69 -8.91
N SER A 283 -2.49 -23.14 -10.00
CA SER A 283 -1.93 -21.79 -10.02
C SER A 283 -2.99 -20.76 -10.41
N PHE A 284 -3.30 -19.84 -9.50
CA PHE A 284 -3.87 -18.56 -9.90
C PHE A 284 -2.80 -17.80 -10.70
N ASN A 285 -3.15 -17.35 -11.90
CA ASN A 285 -2.19 -16.78 -12.86
C ASN A 285 -2.68 -15.46 -13.45
N VAL A 286 -1.88 -14.85 -14.31
CA VAL A 286 -2.16 -13.53 -14.88
C VAL A 286 -3.46 -13.50 -15.70
N ASN A 287 -3.85 -14.61 -16.33
CA ASN A 287 -5.11 -14.68 -17.08
C ASN A 287 -6.33 -14.69 -16.15
N GLU A 288 -6.23 -15.34 -14.98
CA GLU A 288 -7.28 -15.24 -13.96
C GLU A 288 -7.30 -13.85 -13.32
N THR A 289 -6.13 -13.23 -13.14
CA THR A 289 -6.02 -11.85 -12.63
C THR A 289 -6.68 -10.84 -13.56
N THR A 290 -6.50 -10.94 -14.88
CA THR A 290 -7.15 -10.03 -15.84
C THR A 290 -8.68 -10.20 -15.83
N LYS A 291 -9.18 -11.43 -15.74
CA LYS A 291 -10.63 -11.70 -15.55
C LYS A 291 -11.15 -11.11 -14.23
N PHE A 292 -10.39 -11.27 -13.15
CA PHE A 292 -10.77 -10.72 -11.85
C PHE A 292 -10.80 -9.19 -11.88
N ALA A 293 -9.81 -8.56 -12.51
CA ALA A 293 -9.77 -7.10 -12.71
C ALA A 293 -10.95 -6.60 -13.55
N GLN A 294 -11.38 -7.36 -14.58
CA GLN A 294 -12.59 -7.04 -15.35
C GLN A 294 -13.87 -7.19 -14.52
N ALA A 295 -13.95 -8.18 -13.63
CA ALA A 295 -15.07 -8.31 -12.70
C ALA A 295 -15.13 -7.12 -11.71
N LEU A 296 -13.97 -6.67 -11.21
CA LEU A 296 -13.88 -5.45 -10.38
C LEU A 296 -14.33 -4.20 -11.13
N VAL A 297 -13.94 -4.05 -12.41
CA VAL A 297 -14.42 -2.96 -13.28
C VAL A 297 -15.94 -3.01 -13.46
N ALA A 298 -16.50 -4.20 -13.69
CA ALA A 298 -17.95 -4.36 -13.85
C ALA A 298 -18.72 -4.03 -12.56
N GLN A 299 -18.11 -4.31 -11.39
CA GLN A 299 -18.66 -3.97 -10.09
C GLN A 299 -18.56 -2.47 -9.77
N GLY A 300 -17.46 -1.81 -10.15
CA GLY A 300 -17.25 -0.37 -9.96
C GLY A 300 -16.88 0.06 -8.53
N ALA A 301 -16.57 -0.89 -7.64
CA ALA A 301 -16.24 -0.61 -6.24
C ALA A 301 -14.77 -0.13 -6.05
N VAL A 302 -13.86 -0.62 -6.88
CA VAL A 302 -12.40 -0.38 -6.82
C VAL A 302 -11.97 0.64 -7.87
N ASP A 303 -11.14 1.60 -7.48
CA ASP A 303 -10.66 2.69 -8.31
C ASP A 303 -9.25 2.45 -8.87
N LEU A 304 -8.44 1.69 -8.13
CA LEU A 304 -7.06 1.35 -8.49
C LEU A 304 -6.75 -0.08 -8.06
N ILE A 305 -6.11 -0.85 -8.95
CA ILE A 305 -5.59 -2.18 -8.63
C ILE A 305 -4.05 -2.15 -8.52
N ASP A 306 -3.53 -2.60 -7.36
CA ASP A 306 -2.09 -2.71 -7.10
C ASP A 306 -1.58 -4.11 -7.41
N ILE A 307 -0.63 -4.20 -8.34
CA ILE A 307 -0.18 -5.44 -8.93
C ILE A 307 1.11 -5.94 -8.28
N SER A 308 0.96 -6.95 -7.43
CA SER A 308 2.05 -7.75 -6.88
C SER A 308 2.02 -9.19 -7.38
N SER A 309 2.65 -10.14 -6.68
CA SER A 309 2.68 -11.55 -7.07
C SER A 309 3.15 -12.44 -5.91
N GLY A 310 2.90 -13.74 -6.03
CA GLY A 310 3.40 -14.79 -5.16
C GLY A 310 2.83 -14.79 -3.75
N GLY A 311 3.48 -15.57 -2.90
CA GLY A 311 3.24 -15.64 -1.46
C GLY A 311 2.20 -16.67 -1.01
N VAL A 312 1.49 -17.32 -1.95
CA VAL A 312 0.45 -18.28 -1.59
C VAL A 312 0.97 -19.66 -1.23
N HIS A 313 2.04 -20.15 -1.85
CA HIS A 313 2.51 -21.53 -1.66
C HIS A 313 4.04 -21.60 -1.60
N ALA A 314 4.57 -22.46 -0.74
CA ALA A 314 6.02 -22.57 -0.51
C ALA A 314 6.82 -23.07 -1.74
N ALA A 315 6.19 -23.84 -2.62
CA ALA A 315 6.82 -24.37 -3.84
C ALA A 315 7.01 -23.36 -4.99
N GLN A 316 6.52 -22.12 -4.82
CA GLN A 316 6.55 -21.07 -5.85
C GLN A 316 7.96 -20.85 -6.44
N LYS A 317 8.02 -20.57 -7.74
CA LYS A 317 9.27 -20.30 -8.49
C LYS A 317 9.32 -18.86 -8.96
N VAL A 318 9.47 -17.93 -8.00
CA VAL A 318 9.53 -16.49 -8.27
C VAL A 318 10.79 -16.14 -9.06
N LYS A 319 10.63 -15.54 -10.24
CA LYS A 319 11.73 -14.98 -11.03
C LYS A 319 11.91 -13.51 -10.69
N SER A 320 12.74 -13.21 -9.70
CA SER A 320 12.97 -11.84 -9.23
C SER A 320 13.92 -11.06 -10.14
N GLY A 321 13.74 -9.74 -10.20
CA GLY A 321 14.61 -8.81 -10.92
C GLY A 321 14.00 -7.39 -10.91
N PRO A 322 14.69 -6.38 -11.46
CA PRO A 322 14.14 -5.03 -11.60
C PRO A 322 12.80 -5.06 -12.36
N GLY A 323 11.74 -4.51 -11.77
CA GLY A 323 10.42 -4.45 -12.42
C GLY A 323 9.78 -5.81 -12.71
N PHE A 324 10.15 -6.89 -12.03
CA PHE A 324 9.71 -8.26 -12.41
C PHE A 324 8.17 -8.48 -12.39
N GLN A 325 7.41 -7.61 -11.73
CA GLN A 325 5.94 -7.68 -11.71
C GLN A 325 5.28 -6.75 -12.76
N VAL A 326 6.06 -5.89 -13.44
CA VAL A 326 5.57 -4.95 -14.45
C VAL A 326 4.83 -5.65 -15.60
N PRO A 327 5.29 -6.79 -16.14
CA PRO A 327 4.54 -7.48 -17.20
C PRO A 327 3.12 -7.87 -16.78
N PHE A 328 2.90 -8.20 -15.50
CA PHE A 328 1.56 -8.46 -14.97
C PHE A 328 0.72 -7.19 -14.92
N ALA A 329 1.31 -6.07 -14.48
CA ALA A 329 0.62 -4.78 -14.42
C ALA A 329 0.19 -4.31 -15.83
N VAL A 330 1.05 -4.49 -16.83
CA VAL A 330 0.75 -4.18 -18.23
C VAL A 330 -0.39 -5.06 -18.76
N ALA A 331 -0.38 -6.36 -18.47
CA ALA A 331 -1.45 -7.26 -18.87
C ALA A 331 -2.81 -6.84 -18.28
N VAL A 332 -2.82 -6.45 -16.99
CA VAL A 332 -4.03 -5.94 -16.33
C VAL A 332 -4.45 -4.60 -16.92
N LYS A 333 -3.53 -3.64 -17.11
CA LYS A 333 -3.83 -2.34 -17.71
C LYS A 333 -4.46 -2.48 -19.09
N LYS A 334 -3.95 -3.40 -19.93
CA LYS A 334 -4.55 -3.71 -21.23
C LYS A 334 -5.97 -4.26 -21.11
N ALA A 335 -6.26 -5.06 -20.08
CA ALA A 335 -7.57 -5.67 -19.88
C ALA A 335 -8.64 -4.69 -19.37
N VAL A 336 -8.24 -3.69 -18.56
CA VAL A 336 -9.17 -2.75 -17.91
C VAL A 336 -9.22 -1.36 -18.56
N GLY A 337 -8.18 -0.98 -19.31
CA GLY A 337 -8.05 0.34 -19.93
C GLY A 337 -8.05 1.47 -18.89
N ASP A 338 -8.85 2.51 -19.15
CA ASP A 338 -8.96 3.67 -18.27
C ASP A 338 -10.12 3.57 -17.27
N LYS A 339 -10.81 2.42 -17.21
CA LYS A 339 -11.95 2.20 -16.30
C LYS A 339 -11.52 1.97 -14.85
N MET A 340 -10.26 1.58 -14.63
CA MET A 340 -9.64 1.39 -13.33
C MET A 340 -8.15 1.68 -13.45
N LEU A 341 -7.59 2.42 -12.49
CA LEU A 341 -6.17 2.72 -12.49
C LEU A 341 -5.35 1.46 -12.13
N VAL A 342 -4.12 1.38 -12.61
CA VAL A 342 -3.21 0.27 -12.32
C VAL A 342 -1.90 0.79 -11.74
N SER A 343 -1.51 0.29 -10.57
CA SER A 343 -0.17 0.52 -10.04
C SER A 343 0.76 -0.67 -10.25
N ALA A 344 2.05 -0.36 -10.38
CA ALA A 344 3.11 -1.35 -10.40
C ALA A 344 4.02 -1.21 -9.17
N VAL A 345 4.40 -2.35 -8.59
CA VAL A 345 5.41 -2.47 -7.53
C VAL A 345 6.42 -3.55 -7.91
N GLY A 346 7.55 -3.61 -7.21
CA GLY A 346 8.52 -4.71 -7.34
C GLY A 346 9.83 -4.29 -7.99
N ALA A 347 10.83 -4.01 -7.15
CA ALA A 347 12.18 -3.62 -7.56
C ALA A 347 12.21 -2.46 -8.58
N ILE A 348 11.39 -1.43 -8.32
CA ILE A 348 11.51 -0.10 -8.93
C ILE A 348 12.57 0.64 -8.10
N THR A 349 13.74 0.91 -8.69
CA THR A 349 14.93 1.33 -7.93
C THR A 349 15.42 2.73 -8.28
N ASN A 350 14.94 3.35 -9.35
CA ASN A 350 15.33 4.69 -9.75
C ASN A 350 14.20 5.45 -10.46
N GLY A 351 14.33 6.77 -10.53
CA GLY A 351 13.32 7.68 -11.07
C GLY A 351 13.09 7.51 -12.57
N LYS A 352 14.13 7.19 -13.35
CA LYS A 352 14.01 6.96 -14.80
C LYS A 352 13.16 5.72 -15.09
N GLN A 353 13.46 4.61 -14.41
CA GLN A 353 12.67 3.39 -14.49
C GLN A 353 11.21 3.68 -14.10
N ALA A 354 10.98 4.31 -12.96
CA ALA A 354 9.64 4.64 -12.50
C ALA A 354 8.87 5.50 -13.52
N ASN A 355 9.49 6.55 -14.07
CA ASN A 355 8.84 7.40 -15.07
C ASN A 355 8.56 6.65 -16.39
N GLN A 356 9.46 5.77 -16.82
CA GLN A 356 9.29 4.98 -18.03
C GLN A 356 8.04 4.08 -17.97
N LEU A 357 7.78 3.46 -16.81
CA LEU A 357 6.56 2.66 -16.60
C LEU A 357 5.29 3.47 -16.84
N LEU A 358 5.31 4.75 -16.44
CA LEU A 358 4.15 5.61 -16.56
C LEU A 358 3.97 6.14 -17.98
N GLU A 359 5.05 6.52 -18.66
CA GLU A 359 5.00 7.11 -20.00
C GLU A 359 4.82 6.06 -21.09
N GLU A 360 5.53 4.92 -21.01
CA GLU A 360 5.63 3.95 -22.10
C GLU A 360 4.70 2.75 -21.90
N GLU A 361 4.56 2.26 -20.66
CA GLU A 361 3.79 1.04 -20.34
C GLU A 361 2.34 1.33 -19.93
N GLY A 362 1.95 2.60 -19.87
CA GLY A 362 0.60 3.04 -19.52
C GLY A 362 0.22 2.81 -18.05
N ILE A 363 1.18 2.54 -17.16
CA ILE A 363 0.93 2.38 -15.72
C ILE A 363 0.58 3.73 -15.11
N ASP A 364 -0.35 3.73 -14.15
CA ASP A 364 -0.88 4.98 -13.59
C ASP A 364 -0.09 5.45 -12.36
N VAL A 365 0.43 4.52 -11.56
CA VAL A 365 1.14 4.81 -10.30
C VAL A 365 2.31 3.86 -10.09
N ALA A 366 3.45 4.39 -9.63
CA ALA A 366 4.61 3.59 -9.25
C ALA A 366 4.72 3.51 -7.73
N LEU A 367 4.64 2.30 -7.17
CA LEU A 367 4.78 2.06 -5.74
C LEU A 367 6.18 1.52 -5.42
N VAL A 368 6.77 2.04 -4.35
CA VAL A 368 8.08 1.61 -3.86
C VAL A 368 8.00 1.23 -2.39
N GLY A 369 8.55 0.06 -2.05
CA GLY A 369 8.69 -0.40 -0.66
C GLY A 369 10.09 -0.11 -0.12
N ARG A 370 10.99 -1.11 -0.21
CA ARG A 370 12.37 -1.08 0.32
C ARG A 370 13.17 0.20 0.03
N GLY A 371 12.91 0.86 -1.10
CA GLY A 371 13.54 2.15 -1.42
C GLY A 371 13.27 3.22 -0.36
N PHE A 372 12.02 3.37 0.09
CA PHE A 372 11.66 4.34 1.13
C PHE A 372 12.15 3.95 2.52
N GLN A 373 12.28 2.64 2.82
CA GLN A 373 12.91 2.22 4.10
C GLN A 373 14.39 2.62 4.15
N LYS A 374 15.09 2.50 3.02
CA LYS A 374 16.51 2.87 2.92
C LYS A 374 16.70 4.39 2.87
N ASP A 375 15.83 5.08 2.14
CA ASP A 375 15.91 6.51 1.88
C ASP A 375 14.51 7.13 2.04
N PRO A 376 14.19 7.73 3.21
CA PRO A 376 12.93 8.46 3.38
C PRO A 376 12.78 9.62 2.38
N GLY A 377 13.90 10.14 1.85
CA GLY A 377 14.00 11.17 0.82
C GLY A 377 13.78 10.67 -0.61
N LEU A 378 13.33 9.44 -0.84
CA LEU A 378 13.36 8.81 -2.17
C LEU A 378 12.72 9.64 -3.29
N ALA A 379 11.63 10.37 -3.02
CA ALA A 379 10.98 11.21 -4.03
C ALA A 379 11.93 12.30 -4.55
N TRP A 380 12.74 12.88 -3.66
CA TRP A 380 13.81 13.79 -4.02
C TRP A 380 14.88 13.08 -4.85
N THR A 381 15.37 11.93 -4.39
CA THR A 381 16.35 11.12 -5.14
C THR A 381 15.84 10.79 -6.56
N PHE A 382 14.56 10.50 -6.73
CA PHE A 382 13.95 10.22 -8.02
C PHE A 382 13.82 11.47 -8.90
N ALA A 383 13.52 12.63 -8.31
CA ALA A 383 13.52 13.91 -9.01
C ALA A 383 14.92 14.27 -9.53
N GLN A 384 15.98 13.99 -8.77
CA GLN A 384 17.37 14.17 -9.22
C GLN A 384 17.68 13.30 -10.45
N HIS A 385 17.30 12.03 -10.45
CA HIS A 385 17.48 11.14 -11.60
C HIS A 385 16.80 11.65 -12.89
N LEU A 386 15.75 12.44 -12.74
CA LEU A 386 14.93 13.02 -13.81
C LEU A 386 15.21 14.49 -14.07
N ASN A 387 16.20 15.09 -13.39
CA ASN A 387 16.49 16.53 -13.47
C ASN A 387 15.24 17.41 -13.26
N THR A 388 14.41 17.05 -12.29
CA THR A 388 13.12 17.71 -11.99
C THR A 388 13.20 18.54 -10.72
N GLU A 389 12.78 19.79 -10.81
CA GLU A 389 12.57 20.69 -9.68
C GLU A 389 11.30 20.29 -8.94
N ILE A 390 11.43 20.00 -7.65
CA ILE A 390 10.30 19.68 -6.78
C ILE A 390 10.30 20.59 -5.55
N SER A 391 9.13 20.84 -4.99
CA SER A 391 8.98 21.52 -3.71
C SER A 391 9.45 20.61 -2.58
N MET A 392 9.97 21.20 -1.51
CA MET A 392 10.29 20.50 -0.26
C MET A 392 9.69 21.23 0.94
N ALA A 393 9.61 20.52 2.07
CA ALA A 393 9.08 21.08 3.30
C ALA A 393 9.80 22.40 3.66
N ASN A 394 9.05 23.42 4.05
CA ASN A 394 9.57 24.78 4.33
C ASN A 394 10.77 24.75 5.30
N GLN A 395 10.68 23.91 6.32
CA GLN A 395 11.67 23.74 7.38
C GLN A 395 12.99 23.14 6.89
N ILE A 396 12.98 22.41 5.76
CA ILE A 396 14.13 21.70 5.20
C ILE A 396 14.70 22.47 4.00
N ARG A 397 13.83 22.99 3.12
CA ARG A 397 14.23 23.48 1.80
C ARG A 397 15.20 24.68 1.84
N TRP A 398 15.15 25.51 2.88
CA TRP A 398 15.96 26.74 2.94
C TRP A 398 17.46 26.45 2.94
N GLY A 399 17.89 25.29 3.44
CA GLY A 399 19.29 24.84 3.41
C GLY A 399 19.79 24.40 2.03
N PHE A 400 18.88 24.21 1.07
CA PHE A 400 19.18 23.81 -0.32
C PHE A 400 18.73 24.86 -1.33
N THR A 401 18.27 26.00 -0.83
CA THR A 401 17.83 27.15 -1.62
C THR A 401 18.49 28.40 -1.03
N ARG A 402 17.78 29.53 -0.97
CA ARG A 402 18.22 30.76 -0.29
C ARG A 402 17.16 31.20 0.71
N ARG A 403 17.52 32.06 1.65
CA ARG A 403 16.53 32.72 2.53
C ARG A 403 15.48 33.45 1.68
N GLY A 404 14.20 33.13 1.88
CA GLY A 404 13.10 33.66 1.05
C GLY A 404 13.11 33.16 -0.40
N GLY A 405 13.80 32.04 -0.68
CA GLY A 405 13.85 31.40 -1.98
C GLY A 405 12.51 30.81 -2.43
N THR A 406 12.48 30.34 -3.67
CA THR A 406 11.31 29.64 -4.22
C THR A 406 11.03 28.35 -3.43
N PRO A 407 9.80 27.81 -3.51
CA PRO A 407 9.48 26.53 -2.87
C PRO A 407 10.26 25.34 -3.41
N TYR A 408 10.80 25.47 -4.61
CA TYR A 408 11.35 24.39 -5.41
C TYR A 408 12.86 24.35 -5.29
N ILE A 409 13.41 23.14 -5.14
CA ILE A 409 14.84 22.93 -5.14
C ILE A 409 15.31 22.61 -6.56
N ASP A 410 16.31 23.36 -7.04
CA ASP A 410 16.94 23.15 -8.35
C ASP A 410 17.88 21.94 -8.28
N PRO A 411 17.75 20.94 -9.19
CA PRO A 411 18.69 19.84 -9.34
C PRO A 411 20.17 20.24 -9.41
N SER A 412 20.48 21.47 -9.83
CA SER A 412 21.83 22.01 -9.93
C SER A 412 22.55 22.15 -8.58
N VAL A 413 21.82 22.28 -7.46
CA VAL A 413 22.41 22.37 -6.11
C VAL A 413 23.03 21.05 -5.63
N TYR A 414 22.87 19.96 -6.38
CA TYR A 414 23.46 18.65 -6.10
C TYR A 414 24.70 18.35 -6.94
N LYS A 415 25.07 19.25 -7.85
CA LYS A 415 26.33 19.10 -8.55
C LYS A 415 27.47 19.20 -7.52
N PRO A 416 28.51 18.34 -7.62
CA PRO A 416 29.67 18.46 -6.77
C PRO A 416 30.13 19.91 -6.78
N SER A 417 30.50 20.39 -5.60
CA SER A 417 31.15 21.68 -5.48
C SER A 417 32.34 21.71 -6.45
N ILE A 418 32.70 22.87 -7.01
CA ILE A 418 34.01 23.00 -7.69
C ILE A 418 35.19 22.77 -6.71
N PHE A 419 34.89 22.60 -5.42
CA PHE A 419 35.80 22.25 -4.34
C PHE A 419 35.74 20.75 -3.93
N ASP A 420 34.90 19.93 -4.58
CA ASP A 420 34.84 18.47 -4.38
C ASP A 420 35.68 17.71 -5.41
#